data_AF-A0A9W8QYT5-F1
#
_entry.id   AF-A0A9W8QYT5-F1
#
_cell.length_a   1.000
_cell.length_b   1.000
_cell.length_c   1.000
_cell.angle_alpha   90.00
_cell.angle_beta   90.00
_cell.angle_gamma   90.00
#
_symmetry.space_group_name_H-M   'P 1'
#
loop_
_entity.id
_entity.type
_entity.pdbx_description
1 polymer ?
#
loop_
_entity_poly.entity_id
_entity_poly.type
_entity_poly.pdbx_seq_one_letter_code
_entity_poly.pdbx_strand_id
1 'polypeptide(L)'
;MKLLAFLLSTVAVTLAAPALETRQFEDIIFPAGTYRRWVQSGKIVQDPQDQLLIVKNGKAADETTTIVTFDFDQSTEGKTCELIFELWDRDVSTGTQTLDVFTWSDPPSGLRTFSVADIAEWAEAKSRDNHVGRILAPKPGNATWIMAYQGWPKIPCPTGQLIGIEYVGVGDRVEVRWDIGVTGPRFRVL
;
A
#
# COMPACT_ATOMS: atom_id res chain seq x y z
N MET A 1 79.41 6.70 34.02
CA MET A 1 78.36 7.38 33.23
C MET A 1 77.62 6.32 32.42
N LYS A 2 76.34 6.05 32.72
CA LYS A 2 75.49 5.08 32.02
C LYS A 2 74.39 5.86 31.31
N LEU A 3 74.31 5.78 29.97
CA LEU A 3 73.20 6.34 29.20
C LEU A 3 72.08 5.30 29.10
N LEU A 4 70.89 5.66 29.58
CA LEU A 4 69.64 4.93 29.34
C LEU A 4 69.01 5.47 28.04
N ALA A 5 68.78 4.57 27.08
CA ALA A 5 68.00 4.86 25.87
C ALA A 5 66.50 4.68 26.17
N PHE A 6 65.72 5.74 25.96
CA PHE A 6 64.24 5.70 26.03
C PHE A 6 63.69 5.40 24.63
N LEU A 7 62.95 4.29 24.49
CA LEU A 7 62.16 3.94 23.31
C LEU A 7 60.80 4.66 23.36
N LEU A 8 60.51 5.48 22.35
CA LEU A 8 59.23 6.13 22.14
C LEU A 8 58.32 5.22 21.28
N SER A 9 57.26 4.68 21.88
CA SER A 9 56.17 4.02 21.13
C SER A 9 55.22 5.06 20.54
N THR A 10 55.14 5.11 19.21
CA THR A 10 54.14 5.89 18.49
C THR A 10 52.81 5.13 18.42
N VAL A 11 51.79 5.62 19.13
CA VAL A 11 50.41 5.12 19.02
C VAL A 11 49.78 5.73 17.77
N ALA A 12 49.50 4.90 16.76
CA ALA A 12 48.73 5.30 15.59
C ALA A 12 47.24 5.36 15.96
N VAL A 13 46.66 6.55 16.00
CA VAL A 13 45.23 6.76 16.17
C VAL A 13 44.58 6.63 14.79
N THR A 14 43.93 5.51 14.52
CA THR A 14 43.07 5.36 13.34
C THR A 14 41.77 6.12 13.59
N LEU A 15 41.64 7.30 12.98
CA LEU A 15 40.35 7.98 12.86
C LEU A 15 39.48 7.17 11.90
N ALA A 16 38.62 6.32 12.45
CA ALA A 16 37.50 5.76 11.70
C ALA A 16 36.55 6.90 11.36
N ALA A 17 36.49 7.28 10.08
CA ALA A 17 35.46 8.19 9.61
C ALA A 17 34.08 7.57 9.93
N PRO A 18 33.09 8.35 10.42
CA PRO A 18 31.75 7.84 10.58
C PRO A 18 31.26 7.37 9.21
N ALA A 19 30.85 6.11 9.13
CA ALA A 19 30.15 5.62 7.95
C ALA A 19 28.94 6.54 7.76
N LEU A 20 28.87 7.23 6.61
CA LEU A 20 27.63 7.82 6.18
C LEU A 20 26.63 6.67 6.09
N GLU A 21 25.67 6.63 7.01
CA GLU A 21 24.40 5.95 6.79
C GLU A 21 23.85 6.55 5.50
N THR A 22 24.02 5.83 4.39
CA THR A 22 23.21 6.06 3.20
C THR A 22 21.79 5.90 3.67
N ARG A 23 21.08 7.01 3.86
CA ARG A 23 19.61 7.00 3.92
C ARG A 23 19.17 6.23 2.68
N GLN A 24 18.75 4.98 2.84
CA GLN A 24 17.97 4.32 1.81
C GLN A 24 16.76 5.23 1.62
N PHE A 25 16.72 5.94 0.51
CA PHE A 25 15.47 6.54 0.08
C PHE A 25 14.56 5.36 -0.22
N GLU A 26 13.57 5.16 0.64
CA GLU A 26 12.51 4.19 0.40
C GLU A 26 11.80 4.63 -0.89
N ASP A 27 11.90 3.84 -1.95
CA ASP A 27 11.13 4.09 -3.16
C ASP A 27 9.67 3.72 -2.85
N ILE A 28 8.78 4.70 -3.00
CA ILE A 28 7.34 4.53 -2.78
C ILE A 28 6.66 4.39 -4.14
N ILE A 29 5.94 3.28 -4.32
CA ILE A 29 5.06 3.06 -5.47
C ILE A 29 3.68 3.58 -5.10
N PHE A 30 3.26 4.63 -5.82
CA PHE A 30 1.94 5.23 -5.69
C PHE A 30 0.89 4.45 -6.49
N PRO A 31 -0.40 4.56 -6.13
CA PRO A 31 -1.48 4.02 -6.94
C PRO A 31 -1.43 4.45 -8.41
N ALA A 32 -1.54 3.50 -9.32
CA ALA A 32 -1.79 3.74 -10.74
C ALA A 32 -3.28 4.07 -11.01
N GLY A 33 -4.18 3.65 -10.12
CA GLY A 33 -5.61 3.96 -10.21
C GLY A 33 -6.34 3.61 -8.92
N THR A 34 -7.40 4.35 -8.63
CA THR A 34 -8.31 4.10 -7.51
C THR A 34 -9.74 4.05 -8.02
N TYR A 35 -10.48 3.02 -7.64
CA TYR A 35 -11.81 2.74 -8.17
C TYR A 35 -12.77 2.41 -7.03
N ARG A 36 -13.87 3.14 -6.94
CA ARG A 36 -14.95 2.81 -6.01
C ARG A 36 -15.95 1.90 -6.71
N ARG A 37 -16.27 0.76 -6.08
CA ARG A 37 -17.24 -0.22 -6.55
C ARG A 37 -18.44 -0.24 -5.62
N TRP A 38 -19.64 -0.14 -6.17
CA TRP A 38 -20.89 -0.35 -5.42
C TRP A 38 -21.17 -1.85 -5.29
N VAL A 39 -21.47 -2.29 -4.07
CA VAL A 39 -21.63 -3.72 -3.76
C VAL A 39 -22.85 -4.29 -4.48
N GLN A 40 -24.01 -3.64 -4.36
CA GLN A 40 -25.26 -4.16 -4.93
C GLN A 40 -25.30 -4.06 -6.46
N SER A 41 -24.95 -2.90 -7.03
CA SER A 41 -25.10 -2.67 -8.47
C SER A 41 -23.88 -3.10 -9.29
N GLY A 42 -22.74 -3.35 -8.65
CA GLY A 42 -21.47 -3.62 -9.33
C GLY A 42 -20.86 -2.40 -10.02
N LYS A 43 -21.53 -1.24 -10.04
CA LYS A 43 -21.05 -0.02 -10.69
C LYS A 43 -19.66 0.35 -10.17
N ILE A 44 -18.74 0.66 -11.07
CA ILE A 44 -17.41 1.16 -10.76
C ILE A 44 -17.27 2.62 -11.20
N VAL A 45 -16.65 3.44 -10.36
CA VAL A 45 -16.26 4.82 -10.68
C VAL A 45 -14.77 4.96 -10.42
N GLN A 46 -14.04 5.44 -11.43
CA GLN A 46 -12.63 5.78 -11.32
C GLN A 46 -12.45 7.15 -10.68
N ASP A 47 -11.43 7.25 -9.83
CA ASP A 47 -10.97 8.48 -9.19
C ASP A 47 -12.07 9.36 -8.57
N PRO A 48 -12.91 8.82 -7.66
CA PRO A 48 -13.96 9.59 -7.01
C PRO A 48 -13.37 10.46 -5.89
N GLN A 49 -12.60 11.48 -6.29
CA GLN A 49 -11.97 12.46 -5.41
C GLN A 49 -12.96 13.03 -4.39
N ASP A 50 -12.48 13.24 -3.16
CA ASP A 50 -13.23 13.80 -2.03
C ASP A 50 -14.52 13.06 -1.62
N GLN A 51 -14.73 11.83 -2.08
CA GLN A 51 -15.88 11.00 -1.71
C GLN A 51 -15.47 9.88 -0.74
N LEU A 52 -16.43 9.36 0.03
CA LEU A 52 -16.22 8.10 0.76
C LEU A 52 -15.87 7.00 -0.25
N LEU A 53 -14.83 6.21 0.03
CA LEU A 53 -14.31 5.18 -0.86
C LEU A 53 -14.81 3.80 -0.43
N ILE A 54 -14.84 3.57 0.88
CA ILE A 54 -15.35 2.34 1.48
C ILE A 54 -16.52 2.72 2.38
N VAL A 55 -17.65 2.03 2.20
CA VAL A 55 -18.86 2.22 3.03
C VAL A 55 -19.43 0.85 3.34
N LYS A 56 -19.58 0.54 4.63
CA LYS A 56 -20.29 -0.63 5.14
C LYS A 56 -21.24 -0.19 6.24
N ASN A 57 -22.53 -0.21 5.94
CA ASN A 57 -23.56 0.34 6.82
C ASN A 57 -24.82 -0.55 6.93
N GLY A 58 -24.81 -1.74 6.31
CA GLY A 58 -25.96 -2.65 6.29
C GLY A 58 -27.03 -2.30 5.25
N LYS A 59 -26.87 -1.22 4.48
CA LYS A 59 -27.75 -0.86 3.37
C LYS A 59 -27.03 -1.12 2.05
N ALA A 60 -27.28 -2.30 1.46
CA ALA A 60 -26.56 -2.80 0.28
C ALA A 60 -26.44 -1.82 -0.89
N ALA A 61 -27.44 -0.95 -1.10
CA ALA A 61 -27.44 0.07 -2.14
C ALA A 61 -26.37 1.17 -1.95
N ASP A 62 -25.97 1.42 -0.69
CA ASP A 62 -25.01 2.45 -0.31
C ASP A 62 -23.60 1.85 -0.06
N GLU A 63 -23.52 0.53 0.12
CA GLU A 63 -22.25 -0.13 0.44
C GLU A 63 -21.30 -0.11 -0.74
N THR A 64 -20.05 0.24 -0.46
CA THR A 64 -19.00 0.37 -1.46
C THR A 64 -17.68 -0.20 -0.98
N THR A 65 -16.89 -0.70 -1.92
CA THR A 65 -15.50 -1.14 -1.71
C THR A 65 -14.58 -0.38 -2.65
N THR A 66 -13.29 -0.48 -2.41
CA THR A 66 -12.31 0.24 -3.22
C THR A 66 -11.24 -0.68 -3.76
N ILE A 67 -11.02 -0.61 -5.06
CA ILE A 67 -9.94 -1.31 -5.75
C ILE A 67 -8.85 -0.27 -6.02
N VAL A 68 -7.60 -0.60 -5.70
CA VAL A 68 -6.44 0.23 -5.99
C VAL A 68 -5.43 -0.58 -6.79
N THR A 69 -4.96 -0.02 -7.89
CA THR A 69 -4.00 -0.68 -8.78
C THR A 69 -2.60 -0.09 -8.62
N PHE A 70 -1.57 -0.92 -8.82
CA PHE A 70 -0.15 -0.54 -8.68
C PHE A 70 0.67 -1.12 -9.83
N ASP A 71 1.44 -0.29 -10.52
CA ASP A 71 2.34 -0.68 -11.62
C ASP A 71 3.76 -0.85 -11.08
N PHE A 72 4.32 -2.06 -11.19
CA PHE A 72 5.67 -2.38 -10.75
C PHE A 72 6.57 -2.46 -11.98
N ASP A 73 7.37 -1.42 -12.20
CA ASP A 73 8.30 -1.41 -13.33
C ASP A 73 9.53 -2.29 -13.08
N GLN A 74 10.43 -2.37 -14.08
CA GLN A 74 11.64 -3.20 -14.00
C GLN A 74 12.60 -2.78 -12.88
N SER A 75 12.47 -1.58 -12.31
CA SER A 75 13.32 -1.13 -11.19
C SER A 75 13.05 -1.88 -9.89
N THR A 76 11.95 -2.64 -9.80
CA THR A 76 11.59 -3.45 -8.64
C THR A 76 12.14 -4.88 -8.70
N GLU A 77 12.88 -5.24 -9.76
CA GLU A 77 13.37 -6.60 -9.98
C GLU A 77 14.21 -7.10 -8.78
N GLY A 78 13.85 -8.27 -8.26
CA GLY A 78 14.54 -8.90 -7.13
C GLY A 78 14.36 -8.22 -5.77
N LYS A 79 13.53 -7.17 -5.67
CA LYS A 79 13.29 -6.44 -4.41
C LYS A 79 12.10 -7.00 -3.64
N THR A 80 11.99 -6.59 -2.38
CA THR A 80 10.80 -6.87 -1.55
C THR A 80 9.91 -5.64 -1.51
N CYS A 81 8.60 -5.85 -1.56
CA CYS A 81 7.61 -4.79 -1.56
C CYS A 81 6.66 -4.99 -0.37
N GLU A 82 6.51 -3.94 0.44
CA GLU A 82 5.62 -3.91 1.61
C GLU A 82 4.38 -3.07 1.29
N LEU A 83 3.19 -3.66 1.37
CA LEU A 83 1.95 -2.91 1.30
C LEU A 83 1.72 -2.13 2.60
N ILE A 84 1.76 -0.81 2.48
CA ILE A 84 1.44 0.14 3.54
C ILE A 84 0.11 0.82 3.25
N PHE A 85 -0.56 1.29 4.30
CA PHE A 85 -1.78 2.09 4.19
C PHE A 85 -1.72 3.16 5.28
N GLU A 86 -1.82 4.43 4.89
CA GLU A 86 -1.67 5.56 5.81
C GLU A 86 -2.84 6.52 5.67
N LEU A 87 -3.37 7.03 6.78
CA LEU A 87 -4.36 8.11 6.77
C LEU A 87 -3.84 9.32 7.56
N TRP A 88 -4.16 10.52 7.08
CA TRP A 88 -3.87 11.78 7.77
C TRP A 88 -5.11 12.33 8.49
N ASP A 89 -4.94 13.32 9.36
CA ASP A 89 -6.05 13.89 10.15
C ASP A 89 -7.28 14.31 9.32
N ARG A 90 -7.05 14.79 8.10
CA ARG A 90 -8.10 15.24 7.17
C ARG A 90 -8.89 14.12 6.48
N ASP A 91 -8.43 12.87 6.56
CA ASP A 91 -9.08 11.71 5.91
C ASP A 91 -10.35 11.28 6.66
N VAL A 92 -10.96 10.15 6.33
CA VAL A 92 -12.08 9.56 7.10
C VAL A 92 -11.75 8.11 7.43
N SER A 93 -11.95 7.74 8.69
CA SER A 93 -11.97 6.34 9.14
C SER A 93 -12.85 6.24 10.39
N THR A 94 -14.04 5.69 10.25
CA THR A 94 -15.05 5.59 11.31
C THR A 94 -15.52 4.15 11.54
N GLY A 95 -16.36 3.94 12.54
CA GLY A 95 -16.86 2.62 12.92
C GLY A 95 -15.75 1.76 13.51
N THR A 96 -15.66 0.51 13.06
CA THR A 96 -14.59 -0.43 13.48
C THR A 96 -13.23 -0.10 12.87
N GLN A 97 -13.17 0.77 11.85
CA GLN A 97 -11.94 1.14 11.12
C GLN A 97 -11.19 -0.06 10.52
N THR A 98 -11.89 -1.20 10.37
CA THR A 98 -11.28 -2.47 9.99
C THR A 98 -11.61 -2.79 8.54
N LEU A 99 -10.58 -3.13 7.77
CA LEU A 99 -10.69 -3.45 6.35
C LEU A 99 -10.12 -4.84 6.07
N ASP A 100 -10.88 -5.68 5.38
CA ASP A 100 -10.34 -6.87 4.73
C ASP A 100 -9.64 -6.44 3.43
N VAL A 101 -8.51 -7.08 3.15
CA VAL A 101 -7.64 -6.82 2.01
C VAL A 101 -7.64 -8.06 1.13
N PHE A 102 -8.02 -7.88 -0.13
CA PHE A 102 -8.04 -8.94 -1.13
C PHE A 102 -7.09 -8.61 -2.28
N THR A 103 -6.41 -9.62 -2.82
CA THR A 103 -5.87 -9.50 -4.17
C THR A 103 -7.02 -9.44 -5.15
N TRP A 104 -6.76 -8.80 -6.28
CA TRP A 104 -7.66 -8.75 -7.40
C TRP A 104 -6.90 -9.24 -8.62
N SER A 105 -7.25 -10.44 -9.10
CA SER A 105 -6.54 -11.10 -10.19
C SER A 105 -6.88 -10.46 -11.53
N ASP A 106 -5.84 -10.31 -12.35
CA ASP A 106 -5.92 -9.86 -13.74
C ASP A 106 -6.52 -8.46 -13.94
N PRO A 107 -5.94 -7.37 -13.37
CA PRO A 107 -6.20 -6.05 -13.95
C PRO A 107 -5.78 -6.10 -15.43
N PRO A 108 -6.52 -5.52 -16.39
CA PRO A 108 -6.25 -5.69 -17.82
C PRO A 108 -4.78 -5.55 -18.12
N SER A 109 -4.25 -6.60 -18.75
CA SER A 109 -2.92 -6.54 -19.33
C SER A 109 -2.98 -5.52 -20.48
N GLY A 110 -2.22 -4.44 -20.31
CA GLY A 110 -2.17 -3.36 -21.30
C GLY A 110 -3.31 -2.36 -21.16
N LEU A 111 -3.10 -1.37 -20.30
CA LEU A 111 -3.16 0.07 -20.58
C LEU A 111 -2.94 0.76 -19.23
N ARG A 112 -1.87 1.56 -19.13
CA ARG A 112 -1.55 2.33 -17.91
C ARG A 112 -2.60 3.40 -17.58
N THR A 113 -3.55 3.61 -18.50
CA THR A 113 -4.73 4.45 -18.39
C THR A 113 -5.93 3.65 -18.84
N PHE A 114 -6.79 3.26 -17.90
CA PHE A 114 -7.99 2.50 -18.21
C PHE A 114 -9.07 3.41 -18.79
N SER A 115 -9.68 2.99 -19.89
CA SER A 115 -10.82 3.67 -20.48
C SER A 115 -12.09 3.37 -19.70
N VAL A 116 -13.13 4.18 -19.92
CA VAL A 116 -14.47 3.92 -19.37
C VAL A 116 -15.01 2.55 -19.81
N ALA A 117 -14.63 2.07 -21.01
CA ALA A 117 -15.01 0.76 -21.51
C ALA A 117 -14.33 -0.37 -20.73
N ASP A 118 -13.04 -0.24 -20.43
CA ASP A 118 -12.31 -1.22 -19.62
C ASP A 118 -12.95 -1.34 -18.22
N ILE A 119 -13.29 -0.21 -17.60
CA ILE A 119 -13.94 -0.18 -16.29
C ILE A 119 -15.32 -0.87 -16.32
N ALA A 120 -16.09 -0.67 -17.41
CA ALA A 120 -17.38 -1.32 -17.58
C ALA A 120 -17.25 -2.84 -17.71
N GLU A 121 -16.25 -3.31 -18.47
CA GLU A 121 -15.94 -4.73 -18.59
C GLU A 121 -15.55 -5.36 -17.23
N TRP A 122 -14.83 -4.62 -16.38
CA TRP A 122 -14.46 -5.12 -15.05
C TRP A 122 -15.64 -5.28 -14.10
N ALA A 123 -16.61 -4.38 -14.21
CA ALA A 123 -17.79 -4.37 -13.37
C ALA A 123 -18.63 -5.65 -13.55
N GLU A 124 -18.65 -6.19 -14.78
CA GLU A 124 -19.42 -7.39 -15.12
C GLU A 124 -18.65 -8.70 -14.88
N ALA A 125 -17.31 -8.70 -15.00
CA ALA A 125 -16.54 -9.93 -15.10
C ALA A 125 -15.76 -10.35 -13.84
N LYS A 126 -15.44 -9.44 -12.91
CA LYS A 126 -14.34 -9.68 -11.95
C LYS A 126 -14.75 -9.54 -10.48
N SER A 127 -14.46 -10.58 -9.68
CA SER A 127 -14.64 -10.60 -8.22
C SER A 127 -13.29 -10.53 -7.49
N ARG A 128 -13.35 -10.30 -6.18
CA ARG A 128 -12.23 -10.54 -5.25
C ARG A 128 -11.63 -11.92 -5.50
N ASP A 129 -10.31 -11.99 -5.40
CA ASP A 129 -9.56 -13.22 -5.54
C ASP A 129 -9.18 -13.76 -4.15
N ASN A 130 -7.94 -13.57 -3.69
CA ASN A 130 -7.48 -14.11 -2.43
C ASN A 130 -7.65 -13.10 -1.28
N HIS A 131 -8.24 -13.52 -0.17
CA HIS A 131 -8.19 -12.77 1.08
C HIS A 131 -6.77 -12.86 1.67
N VAL A 132 -6.03 -11.75 1.62
CA VAL A 132 -4.62 -11.70 2.02
C VAL A 132 -4.39 -11.14 3.42
N GLY A 133 -5.43 -10.56 4.02
CA GLY A 133 -5.41 -10.22 5.43
C GLY A 133 -6.41 -9.14 5.79
N ARG A 134 -6.26 -8.62 7.00
CA ARG A 134 -7.13 -7.61 7.58
C ARG A 134 -6.27 -6.56 8.26
N ILE A 135 -6.63 -5.30 8.05
CA ILE A 135 -5.96 -4.15 8.65
C ILE A 135 -6.92 -3.37 9.54
N LEU A 136 -6.39 -2.78 10.60
CA LEU A 136 -6.98 -1.64 11.30
C LEU A 136 -6.38 -0.38 10.67
N ALA A 137 -7.21 0.51 10.12
CA ALA A 137 -6.77 1.74 9.46
C ALA A 137 -7.13 2.96 10.32
N PRO A 138 -6.34 3.26 11.38
CA PRO A 138 -6.62 4.41 12.23
C PRO A 138 -6.38 5.71 11.46
N LYS A 139 -7.01 6.78 11.95
CA LYS A 139 -6.77 8.14 11.46
C LYS A 139 -6.47 9.05 12.66
N PRO A 140 -5.32 9.75 12.68
CA PRO A 140 -4.20 9.63 11.75
C PRO A 140 -3.36 8.36 12.01
N GLY A 141 -2.52 7.99 11.05
CA GLY A 141 -1.45 7.00 11.23
C GLY A 141 -1.41 5.90 10.17
N ASN A 142 -0.45 5.01 10.36
CA ASN A 142 -0.31 3.80 9.56
C ASN A 142 -1.27 2.72 10.03
N ALA A 143 -1.82 1.98 9.08
CA ALA A 143 -2.61 0.81 9.34
C ALA A 143 -1.75 -0.30 9.96
N THR A 144 -2.37 -1.08 10.85
CA THR A 144 -1.75 -2.27 11.44
C THR A 144 -2.43 -3.51 10.88
N TRP A 145 -1.63 -4.49 10.48
CA TRP A 145 -2.14 -5.79 10.06
C TRP A 145 -2.58 -6.59 11.28
N ILE A 146 -3.89 -6.82 11.39
CA ILE A 146 -4.50 -7.67 12.43
C ILE A 146 -4.20 -9.14 12.13
N MET A 147 -4.26 -9.49 10.85
CA MET A 147 -3.92 -10.80 10.31
C MET A 147 -3.40 -10.62 8.89
N ALA A 148 -2.43 -11.44 8.50
CA ALA A 148 -1.93 -11.48 7.14
C ALA A 148 -1.66 -12.93 6.73
N TYR A 149 -1.82 -13.20 5.44
CA TYR A 149 -1.72 -14.51 4.83
C TYR A 149 -0.81 -14.45 3.62
N GLN A 150 -0.34 -15.61 3.13
CA GLN A 150 0.33 -15.71 1.83
C GLN A 150 1.57 -14.78 1.68
N GLY A 151 2.26 -14.51 2.79
CA GLY A 151 3.46 -13.64 2.81
C GLY A 151 3.18 -12.15 2.96
N TRP A 152 1.92 -11.71 3.01
CA TRP A 152 1.59 -10.29 3.19
C TRP A 152 1.97 -9.77 4.60
N PRO A 153 2.22 -8.46 4.76
CA PRO A 153 2.27 -7.42 3.72
C PRO A 153 3.54 -7.38 2.86
N LYS A 154 4.55 -8.18 3.19
CA LYS A 154 5.88 -8.13 2.57
C LYS A 154 6.05 -9.24 1.56
N ILE A 155 5.79 -8.92 0.30
CA ILE A 155 5.85 -9.85 -0.82
C ILE A 155 7.07 -9.58 -1.70
N PRO A 156 7.55 -10.55 -2.49
CA PRO A 156 8.42 -10.26 -3.62
C PRO A 156 7.73 -9.23 -4.54
N CYS A 157 8.44 -8.20 -4.98
CA CYS A 157 7.86 -7.22 -5.89
C CYS A 157 7.42 -7.90 -7.20
N PRO A 158 6.14 -7.78 -7.62
CA PRO A 158 5.63 -8.39 -8.84
C PRO A 158 6.08 -7.60 -10.08
N THR A 159 7.38 -7.64 -10.34
CA THR A 159 8.06 -6.84 -11.36
C THR A 159 7.48 -7.07 -12.75
N GLY A 160 7.24 -5.97 -13.47
CA GLY A 160 6.61 -5.97 -14.79
C GLY A 160 5.11 -6.20 -14.77
N GLN A 161 4.47 -6.21 -13.59
CA GLN A 161 3.04 -6.48 -13.44
C GLN A 161 2.28 -5.27 -12.90
N LEU A 162 1.03 -5.20 -13.32
CA LEU A 162 0.00 -4.38 -12.70
C LEU A 162 -0.77 -5.29 -11.74
N ILE A 163 -0.87 -4.91 -10.47
CA ILE A 163 -1.68 -5.66 -9.49
C ILE A 163 -2.83 -4.80 -8.98
N GLY A 164 -3.96 -5.43 -8.65
CA GLY A 164 -5.08 -4.79 -7.97
C GLY A 164 -5.23 -5.30 -6.54
N ILE A 165 -5.56 -4.39 -5.62
CA ILE A 165 -5.89 -4.68 -4.22
C ILE A 165 -7.27 -4.11 -3.91
N GLU A 166 -8.19 -4.95 -3.43
CA GLU A 166 -9.50 -4.50 -2.99
C GLU A 166 -9.59 -4.42 -1.46
N TYR A 167 -10.13 -3.30 -0.98
CA TYR A 167 -10.38 -3.02 0.43
C TYR A 167 -11.88 -3.04 0.73
N VAL A 168 -12.24 -3.77 1.79
CA VAL A 168 -13.64 -4.06 2.15
C VAL A 168 -13.86 -3.75 3.61
N GLY A 169 -14.85 -2.92 3.95
CA GLY A 169 -15.18 -2.64 5.35
C GLY A 169 -15.61 -3.92 6.10
N VAL A 170 -15.21 -4.04 7.37
CA VAL A 170 -15.53 -5.19 8.23
C VAL A 170 -16.27 -4.74 9.49
N GLY A 171 -17.38 -5.38 9.78
CA GLY A 171 -18.21 -5.05 10.95
C GLY A 171 -19.13 -3.86 10.68
N ASP A 172 -19.40 -3.07 11.73
CA ASP A 172 -20.47 -2.08 11.73
C ASP A 172 -19.98 -0.67 11.37
N ARG A 173 -20.76 -0.01 10.49
CA ARG A 173 -20.66 1.43 10.15
C ARG A 173 -19.25 1.88 9.77
N VAL A 174 -18.58 1.11 8.91
CA VAL A 174 -17.25 1.47 8.41
C VAL A 174 -17.39 2.48 7.28
N GLU A 175 -16.79 3.65 7.45
CA GLU A 175 -16.61 4.61 6.38
C GLU A 175 -15.14 5.01 6.31
N VAL A 176 -14.54 4.86 5.13
CA VAL A 176 -13.15 5.24 4.89
C VAL A 176 -13.05 6.09 3.63
N ARG A 177 -12.28 7.17 3.73
CA ARG A 177 -11.85 8.04 2.62
C ARG A 177 -10.40 8.40 2.85
N TRP A 178 -9.61 8.40 1.78
CA TRP A 178 -8.27 8.99 1.74
C TRP A 178 -8.20 9.99 0.59
N ASP A 179 -7.17 10.83 0.61
CA ASP A 179 -6.83 11.71 -0.50
C ASP A 179 -6.10 10.90 -1.59
N ILE A 180 -6.75 10.69 -2.73
CA ILE A 180 -6.26 9.79 -3.77
C ILE A 180 -4.96 10.37 -4.36
N GLY A 181 -3.89 9.57 -4.30
CA GLY A 181 -2.55 9.98 -4.72
C GLY A 181 -1.72 10.63 -3.61
N VAL A 182 -2.31 10.96 -2.45
CA VAL A 182 -1.64 11.69 -1.34
C VAL A 182 -1.68 10.94 0.00
N THR A 183 -2.73 10.16 0.30
CA THR A 183 -2.82 9.20 1.42
C THR A 183 -3.40 7.87 0.93
N GLY A 184 -3.62 6.92 1.83
CA GLY A 184 -4.16 5.59 1.53
C GLY A 184 -3.08 4.54 1.22
N PRO A 185 -3.38 3.54 0.39
CA PRO A 185 -2.51 2.40 0.17
C PRO A 185 -1.36 2.69 -0.81
N ARG A 186 -0.17 2.15 -0.50
CA ARG A 186 1.06 2.24 -1.31
C ARG A 186 1.92 1.02 -1.13
N PHE A 187 2.90 0.84 -2.01
CA PHE A 187 4.00 -0.08 -1.74
C PHE A 187 5.26 0.68 -1.40
N ARG A 188 5.94 0.23 -0.34
CA ARG A 188 7.32 0.58 -0.04
C ARG A 188 8.22 -0.50 -0.60
N VAL A 189 9.21 -0.10 -1.39
CA VAL A 189 10.26 -0.99 -1.89
C VAL A 189 11.41 -1.05 -0.88
N LEU A 190 11.83 -2.26 -0.50
CA LEU A 190 12.84 -2.57 0.51
C LEU A 190 14.14 -3.10 -0.11
#